data_AF-A0AAD9QHX3-F1
#
_entry.id   AF-A0AAD9QHX3-F1
#
_cell.length_a   1.000
_cell.length_b   1.000
_cell.length_c   1.000
_cell.angle_alpha   90.00
_cell.angle_beta   90.00
_cell.angle_gamma   90.00
#
_symmetry.space_group_name_H-M   'P 1'
#
loop_
_entity.id
_entity.type
_entity.pdbx_description
1 polymer ?
#
loop_
_entity_poly.entity_id
_entity_poly.type
_entity_poly.pdbx_seq_one_letter_code
_entity_poly.pdbx_strand_id
1 'polypeptide(L)'
;MLGSGFNKQKLKVNLKLTINRLKLLEKKKTELAQKARREIADYVNNGKEERARIRVEHIIREDYLVEAMEMLELYCDLLLARFGLIETQQ
;
A
#
# COMPACT_ATOMS: atom_id res chain seq x y z
N MET A 1 21.42 33.10 -5.02
CA MET A 1 20.83 32.71 -3.72
C MET A 1 19.96 31.47 -3.94
N LEU A 2 20.59 30.30 -4.10
CA LEU A 2 19.88 29.01 -4.27
C LEU A 2 19.72 28.40 -2.88
N GLY A 3 18.68 28.84 -2.16
CA GLY A 3 18.33 28.27 -0.87
C GLY A 3 17.87 26.83 -1.03
N SER A 4 18.49 25.92 -0.29
CA SER A 4 18.18 24.49 -0.18
C SER A 4 16.67 24.20 -0.26
N GLY A 5 16.25 23.44 -1.28
CA GLY A 5 14.85 23.07 -1.53
C GLY A 5 14.27 22.03 -0.56
N PHE A 6 15.02 21.65 0.48
CA PHE A 6 14.63 20.61 1.42
C PHE A 6 13.95 21.19 2.68
N ASN A 7 12.67 20.88 2.87
CA ASN A 7 11.92 21.25 4.07
C ASN A 7 11.69 20.03 4.98
N LYS A 8 12.45 20.00 6.08
CA LYS A 8 12.44 18.93 7.10
C LYS A 8 11.06 18.73 7.73
N GLN A 9 10.40 19.81 8.13
CA GLN A 9 9.08 19.75 8.75
C GLN A 9 8.02 19.19 7.78
N LYS A 10 8.07 19.63 6.52
CA LYS A 10 7.18 19.12 5.46
C LYS A 10 7.38 17.63 5.22
N LEU A 11 8.63 17.15 5.18
CA LEU A 11 8.91 15.71 5.04
C LEU A 11 8.33 14.91 6.21
N LYS A 12 8.58 15.34 7.46
CA LYS A 12 8.09 14.65 8.66
C LYS A 12 6.56 14.54 8.69
N VAL A 13 5.85 15.60 8.30
CA VAL A 13 4.38 15.60 8.21
C VAL A 13 3.92 14.65 7.11
N ASN A 14 4.52 14.72 5.93
CA ASN A 14 4.13 13.87 4.81
C ASN A 14 4.38 12.38 5.10
N LEU A 15 5.48 12.01 5.76
CA LEU A 15 5.73 10.62 6.15
C LEU A 15 4.61 10.08 7.05
N LYS A 16 4.20 10.85 8.08
CA LYS A 16 3.08 10.45 8.95
C LYS A 16 1.75 10.32 8.20
N LEU A 17 1.48 11.22 7.26
CA LEU A 17 0.28 11.15 6.42
C LEU A 17 0.31 9.93 5.50
N THR A 18 1.47 9.61 4.92
CA THR A 18 1.67 8.43 4.07
C THR A 18 1.41 7.14 4.84
N ILE A 19 1.97 7.00 6.05
CA ILE A 19 1.74 5.81 6.91
C ILE A 19 0.24 5.63 7.19
N ASN A 20 -0.44 6.67 7.64
CA ASN A 20 -1.88 6.60 7.90
C ASN A 20 -2.69 6.26 6.65
N ARG A 21 -2.24 6.74 5.48
CA ARG A 21 -2.90 6.47 4.21
C ARG A 21 -2.68 5.02 3.76
N LEU A 22 -1.48 4.46 3.95
CA LEU A 22 -1.15 3.08 3.61
C LEU A 22 -2.00 2.10 4.44
N LYS A 23 -2.01 2.24 5.77
CA LYS A 23 -2.90 1.46 6.67
C LYS A 23 -4.36 1.43 6.24
N LEU A 24 -4.88 2.59 5.84
CA LEU A 24 -6.27 2.71 5.39
C LEU A 24 -6.50 2.01 4.05
N LEU A 25 -5.55 2.09 3.12
CA LEU A 25 -5.64 1.45 1.81
C LEU A 25 -5.47 -0.06 1.91
N GLU A 26 -4.54 -0.54 2.73
CA GLU A 26 -4.34 -1.96 3.04
C GLU A 26 -5.65 -2.57 3.55
N LYS A 27 -6.21 -2.02 4.64
CA LYS A 27 -7.47 -2.51 5.20
C LYS A 27 -8.60 -2.54 4.17
N LYS A 28 -8.76 -1.46 3.39
CA LYS A 28 -9.77 -1.37 2.34
C LYS A 28 -9.57 -2.43 1.26
N LYS A 29 -8.33 -2.64 0.80
CA LYS A 29 -8.01 -3.61 -0.25
C LYS A 29 -8.19 -5.03 0.23
N THR A 30 -7.76 -5.37 1.45
CA THR A 30 -7.97 -6.70 2.04
C THR A 30 -9.46 -7.04 2.15
N GLU A 31 -10.31 -6.10 2.58
CA GLU A 31 -11.76 -6.31 2.62
C GLU A 31 -12.37 -6.53 1.22
N LEU A 32 -11.91 -5.78 0.21
CA LEU A 32 -12.34 -5.97 -1.18
C LEU A 32 -11.87 -7.31 -1.75
N ALA A 33 -10.65 -7.73 -1.45
CA ALA A 33 -10.10 -9.01 -1.87
C ALA A 33 -10.92 -10.19 -1.30
N GLN A 34 -11.33 -10.12 -0.03
CA GLN A 34 -12.22 -11.13 0.57
C GLN A 34 -13.56 -11.24 -0.15
N LYS A 35 -14.18 -10.11 -0.55
CA LYS A 35 -15.42 -10.11 -1.33
C LYS A 35 -15.20 -10.71 -2.72
N ALA A 36 -14.13 -10.32 -3.40
CA ALA A 36 -13.81 -10.82 -4.73
C ALA A 36 -13.52 -12.34 -4.75
N ARG A 37 -12.94 -12.90 -3.67
CA ARG A 37 -12.75 -14.35 -3.53
C ARG A 37 -14.07 -15.11 -3.46
N ARG A 38 -15.13 -14.53 -2.86
CA ARG A 38 -16.48 -15.11 -2.89
C ARG A 38 -17.09 -15.08 -4.29
N GLU A 39 -16.92 -13.97 -5.02
CA GLU A 39 -17.38 -13.85 -6.41
C GLU A 39 -16.75 -14.90 -7.33
N ILE A 40 -15.48 -15.26 -7.09
CA ILE A 40 -14.81 -16.34 -7.83
C ILE A 40 -15.49 -17.68 -7.57
N ALA A 41 -15.81 -17.99 -6.30
CA ALA A 41 -16.53 -19.22 -5.97
C ALA A 41 -17.88 -19.27 -6.69
N ASP A 42 -18.60 -18.14 -6.76
CA ASP A 42 -19.85 -18.05 -7.52
C ASP A 42 -19.64 -18.27 -9.03
N TYR A 43 -18.55 -17.74 -9.62
CA TYR A 43 -18.24 -18.01 -11.03
C TYR A 43 -17.94 -19.47 -11.30
N VAL A 44 -17.20 -20.15 -10.41
CA VAL A 44 -16.90 -21.58 -10.53
C VAL A 44 -18.17 -22.42 -10.41
N ASN A 45 -19.02 -22.13 -9.41
CA ASN A 45 -20.30 -22.84 -9.22
C ASN A 45 -21.24 -22.69 -10.41
N ASN A 46 -21.20 -21.55 -11.10
CA ASN A 46 -22.00 -21.28 -12.30
C ASN A 46 -21.33 -21.77 -13.61
N GLY A 47 -20.22 -22.52 -13.54
CA GLY A 47 -19.52 -23.05 -14.71
C GLY A 47 -18.79 -22.00 -15.56
N LYS A 48 -18.57 -20.79 -15.03
CA LYS A 48 -17.93 -19.66 -15.75
C LYS A 48 -16.42 -19.61 -15.50
N GLU A 49 -15.72 -20.68 -15.84
CA GLU A 49 -14.29 -20.84 -15.51
C GLU A 49 -13.39 -19.76 -16.10
N GLU A 50 -13.61 -19.37 -17.37
CA GLU A 50 -12.77 -18.34 -18.02
C GLU A 50 -12.85 -17.00 -17.29
N ARG A 51 -14.05 -16.63 -16.87
CA ARG A 51 -14.27 -15.41 -16.08
C ARG A 51 -13.67 -15.53 -14.68
N ALA A 52 -13.72 -16.71 -14.08
CA ALA A 52 -13.07 -16.98 -12.81
C ALA A 52 -11.55 -16.82 -12.91
N ARG A 53 -10.91 -17.34 -13.98
CA ARG A 53 -9.46 -17.20 -14.24
C ARG A 53 -9.04 -15.74 -14.33
N ILE A 54 -9.72 -14.94 -15.16
CA ILE A 54 -9.44 -13.49 -15.28
C ILE A 54 -9.59 -12.78 -13.92
N ARG A 55 -10.61 -13.15 -13.15
CA ARG A 55 -10.86 -12.55 -11.83
C ARG A 55 -9.77 -12.92 -10.82
N VAL A 56 -9.29 -14.17 -10.82
CA VAL A 56 -8.18 -14.63 -9.97
C VAL A 56 -6.91 -13.83 -10.24
N GLU A 57 -6.54 -13.61 -11.51
CA GLU A 57 -5.34 -12.82 -11.85
C GLU A 57 -5.39 -11.39 -11.31
N HIS A 58 -6.59 -10.80 -11.28
CA HIS A 58 -6.78 -9.47 -10.69
C HIS A 58 -6.57 -9.51 -9.17
N ILE A 59 -7.10 -10.53 -8.47
CA ILE A 59 -6.90 -10.66 -7.02
C ILE A 59 -5.43 -10.87 -6.68
N ILE A 60 -4.71 -11.72 -7.42
CA ILE A 60 -3.28 -11.96 -7.18
C ILE A 60 -2.49 -10.65 -7.27
N ARG A 61 -2.78 -9.80 -8.27
CA ARG A 61 -2.14 -8.49 -8.40
C ARG A 61 -2.50 -7.54 -7.24
N GLU A 62 -3.73 -7.57 -6.78
CA GLU A 62 -4.16 -6.76 -5.63
C GLU A 62 -3.52 -7.23 -4.33
N ASP A 63 -3.36 -8.53 -4.13
CA ASP A 63 -2.68 -9.10 -2.95
C ASP A 63 -1.20 -8.67 -2.93
N TYR A 64 -0.48 -8.78 -4.05
CA TYR A 64 0.89 -8.26 -4.15
C TYR A 64 1.00 -6.74 -3.92
N LEU A 65 -0.03 -5.98 -4.33
CA LEU A 65 -0.04 -4.54 -4.09
C LEU A 65 -0.19 -4.22 -2.60
N VAL A 66 -0.99 -5.00 -1.86
CA VAL A 66 -1.11 -4.85 -0.40
C VAL A 66 0.23 -5.15 0.28
N GLU A 67 0.89 -6.25 -0.08
CA GLU A 67 2.23 -6.58 0.44
C GLU A 67 3.25 -5.45 0.16
N ALA A 68 3.20 -4.86 -1.04
CA ALA A 68 4.06 -3.73 -1.38
C ALA A 68 3.74 -2.47 -0.55
N MET A 69 2.47 -2.23 -0.20
CA MET A 69 2.08 -1.14 0.69
C MET A 69 2.64 -1.32 2.10
N GLU A 70 2.57 -2.53 2.64
CA GLU A 70 3.12 -2.87 3.97
C GLU A 70 4.64 -2.64 4.02
N MET A 71 5.36 -3.01 2.95
CA MET A 71 6.80 -2.76 2.83
C MET A 71 7.11 -1.25 2.79
N LEU A 72 6.32 -0.47 2.06
CA LEU A 72 6.48 0.99 2.00
C LEU A 72 6.15 1.66 3.33
N GLU A 73 5.16 1.16 4.06
CA GLU A 73 4.83 1.63 5.40
C GLU A 73 6.03 1.44 6.33
N LEU A 74 6.60 0.23 6.36
CA LEU A 74 7.77 -0.09 7.18
C LEU A 74 8.94 0.86 6.89
N TYR A 75 9.18 1.18 5.61
CA TYR A 75 10.22 2.13 5.24
C TYR A 75 9.89 3.56 5.69
N CYS A 76 8.64 4.00 5.59
CA CYS A 76 8.23 5.31 6.08
C CYS A 76 8.41 5.43 7.61
N ASP A 77 8.07 4.37 8.35
CA ASP A 77 8.27 4.30 9.79
C ASP A 77 9.76 4.29 10.15
N LEU A 78 10.59 3.55 9.41
CA LEU A 78 12.04 3.55 9.59
C LEU A 78 12.64 4.95 9.39
N LEU A 79 12.23 5.65 8.33
CA LEU A 79 12.68 7.02 8.04
C LEU A 79 12.25 8.00 9.13
N LEU A 80 11.04 7.85 9.68
CA LEU A 80 10.59 8.66 10.81
C LEU A 80 11.34 8.34 12.10
N ALA A 81 11.61 7.07 12.38
CA ALA A 81 12.37 6.66 13.56
C ALA A 81 13.82 7.17 13.51
N ARG A 82 14.41 7.23 12.32
CA ARG A 82 15.78 7.72 12.08
C ARG A 82 15.82 9.16 11.56
N PHE A 83 14.76 9.94 11.78
CA PHE A 83 14.65 11.28 11.20
C PHE A 83 15.79 12.21 11.63
N GLY A 84 16.29 12.06 12.87
CA GLY A 84 17.43 12.85 13.36
C GLY A 84 18.69 12.71 12.49
N LEU A 85 18.94 11.52 11.90
CA LEU A 85 20.07 11.32 10.99
C LEU A 85 19.89 12.09 9.68
N ILE A 86 18.65 12.12 9.16
CA ILE A 86 18.26 12.85 7.95
C ILE A 86 18.40 14.37 8.18
N GLU A 87 18.16 14.83 9.41
CA GLU A 87 18.34 16.24 9.76
C GLU A 87 19.81 16.66 9.85
N THR A 88 20.70 15.75 10.25
CA THR A 88 22.13 16.03 10.49
C THR A 88 23.05 15.80 9.30
N GLN A 89 22.69 14.96 8.32
CA GLN A 89 23.56 14.63 7.17
C GLN A 89 23.38 15.56 5.95
N GLN A 90 23.23 16.87 6.17
CA GLN A 90 23.23 17.87 5.10
C GLN A 90 24.52 18.68 5.07
#